data_AF-A0A537GI89-F1
#
_entry.id   AF-A0A537GI89-F1
#
_cell.length_a   1.000
_cell.length_b   1.000
_cell.length_c   1.000
_cell.angle_alpha   90.00
_cell.angle_beta   90.00
_cell.angle_gamma   90.00
#
_symmetry.space_group_name_H-M   'P 1'
#
loop_
_entity.id
_entity.type
_entity.pdbx_description
1 polymer ?
#
loop_
_entity_poly.entity_id
_entity_poly.type
_entity_poly.pdbx_seq_one_letter_code
_entity_poly.pdbx_strand_id
1 'polypeptide(L)'
;METQRAFITSWTGQVSYPAFGTQEMGFNMQHPIFGTGTGTPLGQSDPSKAALAAKYVRQAISHAVPRDLIIQQLLYGYGYPGITTPVAGNYKTGVASTVGFDTALAPYDFNLTESRQLLAKAGYFPTTPTAPGFWDSYGVPIVSALVAAIVALSAVYILRVRRKPLRPPSMPSTSPAR
;
A
#
# COMPACT_ATOMS: atom_id res chain seq x y z
N MET A 1 -27.52 -17.67 -66.02
CA MET A 1 -27.51 -17.90 -64.56
C MET A 1 -26.24 -17.27 -64.02
N GLU A 2 -26.31 -15.98 -63.72
CA GLU A 2 -25.21 -15.15 -63.26
C GLU A 2 -25.11 -15.34 -61.74
N THR A 3 -24.30 -16.31 -61.34
CA THR A 3 -24.25 -16.86 -59.98
C THR A 3 -23.52 -15.91 -59.03
N GLN A 4 -24.30 -15.30 -58.13
CA GLN A 4 -24.07 -15.24 -56.68
C GLN A 4 -22.79 -14.58 -56.12
N ARG A 5 -21.85 -14.09 -56.94
CA ARG A 5 -20.63 -13.43 -56.45
C ARG A 5 -20.90 -12.06 -55.85
N ALA A 6 -21.87 -11.31 -56.39
CA ALA A 6 -22.22 -9.98 -55.89
C ALA A 6 -22.75 -10.00 -54.44
N PHE A 7 -23.46 -11.07 -54.04
CA PHE A 7 -23.99 -11.26 -52.70
C PHE A 7 -22.88 -11.48 -51.66
N ILE A 8 -21.80 -12.20 -51.99
CA ILE A 8 -20.73 -12.50 -51.02
C ILE A 8 -19.84 -11.26 -50.77
N THR A 9 -19.62 -10.43 -51.79
CA THR A 9 -18.85 -9.19 -51.65
C THR A 9 -19.52 -8.13 -50.77
N SER A 10 -20.86 -8.12 -50.64
CA SER A 10 -21.55 -7.17 -49.75
C SER A 10 -21.39 -7.49 -48.25
N TRP A 11 -20.91 -8.70 -47.91
CA TRP A 11 -20.65 -9.14 -46.53
C TRP A 11 -19.19 -8.90 -46.08
N THR A 12 -18.37 -8.24 -46.90
CA THR A 12 -16.96 -7.95 -46.58
C THR A 12 -16.76 -6.84 -45.54
N GLY A 13 -17.84 -6.34 -44.94
CA GLY A 13 -17.76 -5.49 -43.76
C GLY A 13 -17.51 -6.33 -42.50
N GLN A 14 -16.41 -6.07 -41.79
CA GLN A 14 -16.33 -6.49 -40.39
C GLN A 14 -17.45 -5.79 -39.61
N VAL A 15 -18.49 -6.54 -39.22
CA VAL A 15 -19.51 -6.02 -38.32
C VAL A 15 -19.09 -6.34 -36.90
N SER A 16 -18.80 -5.28 -36.12
CA SER A 16 -18.52 -5.39 -34.69
C SER A 16 -19.83 -5.26 -33.92
N TYR A 17 -20.13 -6.24 -33.06
CA TYR A 17 -21.28 -6.20 -32.16
C TYR A 17 -20.78 -6.18 -30.71
N PRO A 18 -21.43 -5.42 -29.81
CA PRO A 18 -21.14 -5.51 -28.39
C PRO A 18 -21.45 -6.93 -27.89
N ALA A 19 -20.44 -7.60 -27.33
CA ALA A 19 -20.64 -8.89 -26.68
C ALA A 19 -21.37 -8.72 -25.34
N PHE A 20 -22.11 -9.76 -24.93
CA PHE A 20 -22.78 -9.83 -23.62
C PHE A 20 -21.86 -10.32 -22.50
N GLY A 21 -20.60 -10.62 -22.81
CA GLY A 21 -19.62 -11.05 -21.81
C GLY A 21 -19.34 -9.92 -20.82
N THR A 22 -19.37 -10.25 -19.54
CA THR A 22 -19.03 -9.31 -18.46
C THR A 22 -17.87 -9.86 -17.65
N GLN A 23 -17.00 -8.97 -17.20
CA GLN A 23 -15.94 -9.27 -16.24
C GLN A 23 -16.19 -8.40 -15.01
N GLU A 24 -16.25 -9.04 -13.85
CA GLU A 24 -16.57 -8.37 -12.59
C GLU A 24 -15.66 -8.83 -11.47
N MET A 25 -15.60 -8.00 -10.43
CA MET A 25 -14.98 -8.33 -9.16
C MET A 25 -16.09 -8.32 -8.10
N GLY A 26 -16.59 -9.50 -7.77
CA GLY A 26 -17.58 -9.66 -6.71
C GLY A 26 -16.98 -9.44 -5.33
N PHE A 27 -17.76 -8.87 -4.42
CA PHE A 27 -17.42 -8.77 -3.01
C PHE A 27 -18.21 -9.78 -2.20
N ASN A 28 -17.53 -10.55 -1.34
CA ASN A 28 -18.21 -11.32 -0.32
C ASN A 28 -18.88 -10.36 0.68
N MET A 29 -20.21 -10.28 0.65
CA MET A 29 -20.98 -9.38 1.50
C MET A 29 -21.00 -9.77 2.99
N GLN A 30 -20.48 -10.94 3.35
CA GLN A 30 -20.28 -11.37 4.74
C GLN A 30 -18.85 -11.06 5.25
N HIS A 31 -17.96 -10.54 4.41
CA HIS A 31 -16.61 -10.20 4.83
C HIS A 31 -16.61 -9.02 5.82
N PRO A 32 -15.84 -9.07 6.91
CA PRO A 32 -15.90 -8.05 7.97
C PRO A 32 -15.49 -6.65 7.52
N ILE A 33 -14.70 -6.50 6.45
CA ILE A 33 -14.20 -5.19 6.00
C ILE A 33 -15.10 -4.57 4.92
N PHE A 34 -15.23 -5.24 3.77
CA PHE A 34 -15.96 -4.72 2.61
C PHE A 34 -17.34 -5.36 2.44
N GLY A 35 -17.78 -6.22 3.35
CA GLY A 35 -19.12 -6.80 3.37
C GLY A 35 -19.97 -6.14 4.45
N THR A 36 -19.80 -6.58 5.69
CA THR A 36 -20.52 -6.09 6.89
C THR A 36 -19.94 -4.79 7.45
N GLY A 37 -18.62 -4.60 7.32
CA GLY A 37 -17.88 -3.43 7.80
C GLY A 37 -17.56 -3.43 9.30
N THR A 38 -17.91 -4.48 10.03
CA THR A 38 -17.63 -4.64 11.47
C THR A 38 -16.13 -4.72 11.80
N GLY A 39 -15.30 -5.07 10.82
CA GLY A 39 -13.84 -5.10 10.93
C GLY A 39 -13.14 -3.84 10.43
N THR A 40 -13.88 -2.79 10.04
CA THR A 40 -13.28 -1.49 9.70
C THR A 40 -13.04 -0.66 10.97
N PRO A 41 -12.06 0.26 11.00
CA PRO A 41 -11.84 1.11 12.18
C PRO A 41 -13.08 1.94 12.55
N LEU A 42 -13.81 2.45 11.56
CA LEU A 42 -15.08 3.14 11.81
C LEU A 42 -16.15 2.19 12.37
N GLY A 43 -16.30 0.99 11.80
CA GLY A 43 -17.28 0.01 12.30
C GLY A 43 -16.97 -0.54 13.69
N GLN A 44 -15.69 -0.59 14.07
CA GLN A 44 -15.26 -0.99 15.41
C GLN A 44 -15.50 0.11 16.46
N SER A 45 -15.28 1.38 16.07
CA SER A 45 -15.52 2.52 16.95
C SER A 45 -17.00 2.90 17.06
N ASP A 46 -17.77 2.70 15.99
CA ASP A 46 -19.21 2.97 15.92
C ASP A 46 -19.91 1.86 15.11
N PRO A 47 -20.43 0.81 15.76
CA PRO A 47 -21.09 -0.30 15.10
C PRO A 47 -22.29 0.11 14.23
N SER A 48 -22.94 1.24 14.53
CA SER A 48 -24.06 1.75 13.71
C SER A 48 -23.61 2.19 12.31
N LYS A 49 -22.31 2.49 12.14
CA LYS A 49 -21.71 2.92 10.88
C LYS A 49 -20.99 1.80 10.12
N ALA A 50 -21.02 0.56 10.60
CA ALA A 50 -20.32 -0.56 9.96
C ALA A 50 -20.68 -0.73 8.47
N ALA A 51 -21.98 -0.78 8.15
CA ALA A 51 -22.43 -0.92 6.76
C ALA A 51 -21.99 0.25 5.86
N LEU A 52 -21.96 1.47 6.41
CA LEU A 52 -21.51 2.66 5.71
C LEU A 52 -19.99 2.61 5.46
N ALA A 53 -19.21 2.17 6.45
CA ALA A 53 -17.78 1.97 6.31
C ALA A 53 -17.46 0.92 5.22
N ALA A 54 -18.19 -0.19 5.19
CA ALA A 54 -18.05 -1.20 4.13
C ALA A 54 -18.36 -0.62 2.73
N LYS A 55 -19.39 0.23 2.61
CA LYS A 55 -19.70 0.94 1.37
C LYS A 55 -18.52 1.80 0.92
N TYR A 56 -17.93 2.59 1.82
CA TYR A 56 -16.76 3.40 1.49
C TYR A 56 -15.59 2.56 1.01
N VAL A 57 -15.31 1.42 1.64
CA VAL A 57 -14.24 0.51 1.19
C VAL A 57 -14.50 -0.02 -0.23
N ARG A 58 -15.73 -0.49 -0.54
CA ARG A 58 -16.08 -0.96 -1.88
C ARG A 58 -15.93 0.14 -2.94
N GLN A 59 -16.36 1.37 -2.63
CA GLN A 59 -16.20 2.51 -3.52
C GLN A 59 -14.73 2.88 -3.70
N ALA A 60 -13.93 2.85 -2.62
CA ALA A 60 -12.50 3.14 -2.68
C ALA A 60 -11.76 2.16 -3.60
N ILE A 61 -12.08 0.86 -3.50
CA ILE A 61 -11.54 -0.17 -4.40
C ILE A 61 -11.97 0.14 -5.83
N SER A 62 -13.24 0.47 -6.06
CA SER A 62 -13.76 0.78 -7.41
C SER A 62 -13.01 1.95 -8.07
N HIS A 63 -12.69 3.01 -7.33
CA HIS A 63 -11.88 4.15 -7.82
C HIS A 63 -10.39 3.81 -7.99
N ALA A 64 -9.90 2.77 -7.32
CA ALA A 64 -8.51 2.31 -7.45
C ALA A 64 -8.29 1.36 -8.65
N VAL A 65 -9.35 0.91 -9.32
CA VAL A 65 -9.25 0.01 -10.48
C VAL A 65 -9.11 0.82 -11.78
N PRO A 66 -7.97 0.71 -12.51
CA PRO A 66 -7.76 1.43 -13.76
C PRO A 66 -8.42 0.70 -14.95
N ARG A 67 -9.75 0.77 -15.04
CA ARG A 67 -10.55 0.00 -16.02
C ARG A 67 -10.11 0.21 -17.47
N ASP A 68 -9.86 1.45 -17.88
CA ASP A 68 -9.42 1.74 -19.25
C ASP A 68 -8.04 1.13 -19.55
N LEU A 69 -7.13 1.12 -18.58
CA LEU A 69 -5.81 0.49 -18.73
C LEU A 69 -5.92 -1.03 -18.87
N ILE A 70 -6.80 -1.66 -18.06
CA ILE A 70 -7.11 -3.09 -18.16
C ILE A 70 -7.64 -3.43 -19.54
N ILE A 71 -8.60 -2.65 -20.05
CA ILE A 71 -9.17 -2.85 -21.39
C ILE A 71 -8.09 -2.70 -22.46
N GLN A 72 -7.26 -1.67 -22.36
CA GLN A 72 -6.21 -1.42 -23.35
C GLN A 72 -5.14 -2.52 -23.37
N GLN A 73 -4.70 -2.98 -22.20
CA GLN A 73 -3.55 -3.89 -22.08
C GLN A 73 -3.93 -5.37 -22.12
N LEU A 74 -5.07 -5.76 -21.55
CA LEU A 74 -5.48 -7.17 -21.46
C LEU A 74 -6.52 -7.53 -22.52
N LEU A 75 -7.38 -6.59 -22.92
CA LEU A 75 -8.43 -6.84 -23.89
C LEU A 75 -8.12 -6.23 -25.26
N TYR A 76 -6.91 -5.70 -25.48
CA TYR A 76 -6.50 -5.06 -26.73
C TYR A 76 -7.45 -3.95 -27.21
N GLY A 77 -8.11 -3.24 -26.27
CA GLY A 77 -9.12 -2.23 -26.58
C GLY A 77 -10.53 -2.78 -26.81
N TYR A 78 -10.73 -4.10 -26.83
CA TYR A 78 -12.03 -4.75 -27.03
C TYR A 78 -12.83 -4.86 -25.73
N GLY A 79 -13.31 -3.72 -25.25
CA GLY A 79 -14.19 -3.64 -24.09
C GLY A 79 -14.58 -2.20 -23.75
N TYR A 80 -15.51 -2.05 -22.82
CA TYR A 80 -15.85 -0.77 -22.22
C TYR A 80 -15.98 -0.94 -20.71
N PRO A 81 -15.67 0.11 -19.91
CA PRO A 81 -15.81 0.02 -18.46
C PRO A 81 -17.24 -0.36 -18.06
N GLY A 82 -17.37 -1.44 -17.29
CA GLY A 82 -18.66 -1.92 -16.79
C GLY A 82 -19.23 -1.02 -15.68
N ILE A 83 -20.55 -0.85 -15.69
CA ILE A 83 -21.31 -0.08 -14.68
C ILE A 83 -22.09 -1.03 -13.76
N THR A 84 -22.83 -1.95 -14.36
CA THR A 84 -23.67 -2.92 -13.67
C THR A 84 -23.71 -4.23 -14.46
N THR A 85 -23.94 -5.33 -13.75
CA THR A 85 -24.08 -6.68 -14.27
C THR A 85 -25.34 -7.31 -13.65
N PRO A 86 -26.09 -8.15 -14.38
CA PRO A 86 -25.94 -8.50 -15.80
C PRO A 86 -26.56 -7.47 -16.76
N VAL A 87 -27.15 -6.38 -16.27
CA VAL A 87 -27.80 -5.35 -17.12
C VAL A 87 -26.72 -4.48 -17.78
N ALA A 88 -26.24 -4.88 -18.95
CA ALA A 88 -25.09 -4.23 -19.60
C ALA A 88 -25.50 -3.22 -20.69
N GLY A 89 -24.63 -2.24 -20.92
CA GLY A 89 -24.73 -1.28 -22.01
C GLY A 89 -23.54 -0.34 -22.05
N ASN A 90 -23.43 0.43 -23.11
CA ASN A 90 -22.36 1.40 -23.33
C ASN A 90 -22.87 2.82 -23.03
N TYR A 91 -22.50 3.32 -21.85
CA TYR A 91 -22.85 4.68 -21.41
C TYR A 91 -22.24 5.78 -22.27
N LYS A 92 -21.10 5.54 -22.93
CA LYS A 92 -20.44 6.54 -23.80
C LYS A 92 -21.21 6.74 -25.11
N THR A 93 -21.82 5.67 -25.64
CA THR A 93 -22.56 5.71 -26.91
C THR A 93 -24.08 5.78 -26.69
N GLY A 94 -24.55 5.71 -25.46
CA GLY A 94 -25.99 5.65 -25.14
C GLY A 94 -26.68 4.38 -25.63
N VAL A 95 -25.94 3.29 -25.83
CA VAL A 95 -26.50 2.03 -26.36
C VAL A 95 -26.73 1.04 -25.21
N ALA A 96 -27.99 0.69 -24.97
CA ALA A 96 -28.34 -0.40 -24.07
C ALA A 96 -28.17 -1.74 -24.78
N SER A 97 -27.23 -2.57 -24.31
CA SER A 97 -27.08 -3.96 -24.80
C SER A 97 -28.16 -4.86 -24.20
N THR A 98 -28.58 -4.57 -22.97
CA THR A 98 -29.66 -5.26 -22.25
C THR A 98 -30.79 -4.27 -21.96
N VAL A 99 -32.04 -4.71 -22.11
CA VAL A 99 -33.22 -3.92 -21.75
C VAL A 99 -33.15 -3.51 -20.28
N GLY A 100 -33.43 -2.23 -20.00
CA GLY A 100 -33.37 -1.68 -18.65
C GLY A 100 -32.01 -1.10 -18.24
N PHE A 101 -31.01 -1.11 -19.14
CA PHE A 101 -29.76 -0.38 -18.88
C PHE A 101 -30.00 1.12 -18.86
N ASP A 102 -29.62 1.76 -17.76
CA ASP A 102 -29.66 3.22 -17.62
C ASP A 102 -28.37 3.84 -18.18
N THR A 103 -28.50 4.50 -19.33
CA THR A 103 -27.39 5.16 -20.02
C THR A 103 -26.93 6.45 -19.34
N ALA A 104 -27.67 6.97 -18.36
CA ALA A 104 -27.25 8.14 -17.58
C ALA A 104 -26.23 7.78 -16.48
N LEU A 105 -26.07 6.49 -16.16
CA LEU A 105 -25.07 6.03 -15.20
C LEU A 105 -23.67 6.01 -15.82
N ALA A 106 -22.67 6.27 -14.99
CA ALA A 106 -21.26 6.19 -15.33
C ALA A 106 -20.53 5.28 -14.34
N PRO A 107 -19.46 4.58 -14.78
CA PRO A 107 -18.59 3.83 -13.89
C PRO A 107 -17.85 4.79 -12.95
N TYR A 108 -17.39 4.29 -11.81
CA TYR A 108 -16.48 5.07 -10.96
C TYR A 108 -15.17 5.35 -11.70
N ASP A 109 -14.75 6.61 -11.72
CA ASP A 109 -13.50 7.05 -12.34
C ASP A 109 -12.27 6.50 -11.61
N PHE A 110 -11.19 6.28 -12.35
CA PHE A 110 -9.90 5.95 -11.75
C PHE A 110 -9.31 7.17 -11.04
N ASN A 111 -9.44 7.22 -9.71
CA ASN A 111 -9.03 8.36 -8.88
C ASN A 111 -8.47 7.89 -7.53
N LEU A 112 -7.14 7.80 -7.43
CA LEU A 112 -6.45 7.38 -6.21
C LEU A 112 -6.58 8.39 -5.05
N THR A 113 -6.89 9.66 -5.34
CA THR A 113 -7.13 10.66 -4.30
C THR A 113 -8.48 10.42 -3.64
N GLU A 114 -9.54 10.23 -4.43
CA GLU A 114 -10.87 9.91 -3.92
C GLU A 114 -10.90 8.54 -3.22
N SER A 115 -10.20 7.55 -3.77
CA SER A 115 -10.01 6.24 -3.13
C SER A 115 -9.45 6.38 -1.70
N ARG A 116 -8.38 7.18 -1.52
CA ARG A 116 -7.80 7.45 -0.19
C ARG A 116 -8.76 8.20 0.73
N GLN A 117 -9.50 9.17 0.22
CA GLN A 117 -10.49 9.91 1.01
C GLN A 117 -11.62 8.99 1.50
N LEU A 118 -12.07 8.04 0.68
CA LEU A 118 -13.07 7.04 1.07
C LEU A 118 -12.54 6.06 2.11
N LEU A 119 -11.28 5.61 1.98
CA LEU A 119 -10.64 4.79 3.02
C LEU A 119 -10.51 5.55 4.35
N ALA A 120 -10.16 6.83 4.31
CA ALA A 120 -10.13 7.69 5.49
C ALA A 120 -11.53 7.83 6.13
N LYS A 121 -12.59 7.96 5.32
CA LYS A 121 -13.98 7.93 5.82
C LYS A 121 -14.36 6.60 6.47
N ALA A 122 -13.75 5.48 6.07
CA ALA A 122 -13.89 4.19 6.74
C ALA A 122 -12.97 4.03 7.99
N GLY A 123 -12.19 5.08 8.31
CA GLY A 123 -11.29 5.13 9.46
C GLY A 123 -9.89 4.60 9.20
N TYR A 124 -9.53 4.30 7.94
CA TYR A 124 -8.17 3.92 7.57
C TYR A 124 -7.34 5.16 7.27
N PHE A 125 -6.32 5.43 8.10
CA PHE A 125 -5.38 6.52 7.89
C PHE A 125 -4.02 5.93 7.46
N PRO A 126 -3.31 6.57 6.51
CA PRO A 126 -1.94 6.18 6.23
C PRO A 126 -1.13 6.30 7.51
N THR A 127 -0.52 5.21 7.95
CA THR A 127 0.47 5.27 9.01
C THR A 127 1.66 6.05 8.45
N THR A 128 1.83 7.30 8.86
CA THR A 128 3.14 7.94 8.79
C THR A 128 4.11 6.96 9.46
N PRO A 129 5.24 6.58 8.84
CA PRO A 129 6.22 5.77 9.53
C PRO A 129 6.54 6.48 10.84
N THR A 130 6.32 5.81 11.98
CA THR A 130 6.76 6.36 13.26
C THR A 130 8.25 6.62 13.10
N ALA A 131 8.66 7.89 13.20
CA ALA A 131 10.08 8.21 13.15
C ALA A 131 10.80 7.34 14.20
N PRO A 132 11.93 6.69 13.86
CA PRO A 132 12.63 5.83 14.81
C PRO A 132 12.87 6.60 16.11
N GLY A 133 12.62 5.95 17.25
CA GLY A 133 12.80 6.58 18.55
C GLY A 133 14.25 7.02 18.75
N PHE A 134 14.49 7.90 19.74
CA PHE A 134 15.85 8.33 20.08
C PHE A 134 16.79 7.13 20.29
N TRP A 135 16.33 6.08 20.98
CA TRP A 135 17.13 4.88 21.23
C TRP A 135 17.36 4.01 19.98
N ASP A 136 16.42 3.98 19.03
CA ASP A 136 16.58 3.26 17.75
C ASP A 136 17.64 3.93 16.87
N SER A 137 17.72 5.28 16.92
CA SER A 137 18.67 6.06 16.13
C SER A 137 20.05 6.21 16.79
N TYR A 138 20.09 6.35 18.12
CA TYR A 138 21.30 6.73 18.85
C TYR A 138 21.78 5.72 19.90
N GLY A 139 21.03 4.65 20.16
CA GLY A 139 21.38 3.67 21.20
C GLY A 139 22.74 3.00 20.96
N VAL A 140 22.98 2.50 19.75
CA VAL A 140 24.24 1.85 19.37
C VAL A 140 25.44 2.81 19.46
N PRO A 141 25.43 4.02 18.86
CA PRO A 141 26.58 4.92 18.94
C PRO A 141 26.87 5.41 20.37
N ILE A 142 25.84 5.65 21.20
CA ILE A 142 26.02 6.05 22.61
C ILE A 142 26.69 4.93 23.41
N VAL A 143 26.18 3.69 23.30
CA VAL A 143 26.77 2.54 24.00
C VAL A 143 28.22 2.32 23.54
N SER A 144 28.48 2.44 22.24
CA SER A 144 29.82 2.32 21.66
C SER A 144 30.80 3.35 22.23
N ALA A 145 30.38 4.61 22.31
CA ALA A 145 31.20 5.70 22.86
C ALA A 145 31.49 5.50 24.36
N LEU A 146 30.50 5.04 25.13
CA LEU A 146 30.67 4.75 26.56
C LEU A 146 31.66 3.59 26.78
N VAL A 147 31.54 2.51 26.01
CA VAL A 147 32.48 1.37 26.08
C VAL A 147 33.90 1.82 25.73
N ALA A 148 34.08 2.60 24.65
CA ALA A 148 35.38 3.11 24.27
C ALA A 148 36.01 4.01 25.36
N ALA A 149 35.21 4.88 25.98
CA ALA A 149 35.67 5.74 27.08
C ALA A 149 36.09 4.93 28.31
N ILE A 150 35.33 3.90 28.69
CA ILE A 150 35.66 3.02 29.81
C ILE A 150 36.98 2.26 29.55
N VAL A 151 37.17 1.74 28.34
CA VAL A 151 38.40 1.04 27.95
C VAL A 151 39.60 1.99 27.99
N ALA A 152 39.46 3.21 27.46
CA ALA A 152 40.53 4.21 27.48
C ALA A 152 40.90 4.62 28.92
N LEU A 153 39.91 4.88 29.78
CA LEU A 153 40.12 5.22 31.19
C LEU A 153 40.81 4.07 31.95
N SER A 154 40.40 2.83 31.68
CA SER A 154 41.00 1.63 32.27
C SER A 154 42.46 1.47 31.84
N ALA A 155 42.77 1.68 30.56
CA ALA A 155 44.14 1.62 30.05
C ALA A 155 45.04 2.71 30.67
N VAL A 156 44.54 3.94 30.79
CA VAL A 156 45.26 5.05 31.44
C VAL A 156 45.51 4.75 32.91
N TYR A 157 44.51 4.22 33.62
CA TYR A 157 44.65 3.82 35.02
C TYR A 157 45.73 2.76 35.20
N ILE A 158 45.71 1.69 34.39
CA ILE A 158 46.70 0.61 34.44
C ILE A 158 48.12 1.14 34.15
N LEU A 159 48.27 1.99 33.12
CA LEU A 159 49.56 2.60 32.78
C LEU A 159 50.08 3.49 33.91
N ARG A 160 49.21 4.24 34.59
CA ARG A 160 49.58 5.09 35.72
C ARG A 160 50.01 4.28 36.95
N VAL A 161 49.35 3.16 37.23
CA VAL A 161 49.71 2.26 38.33
C VAL A 161 51.06 1.57 38.06
N ARG A 162 51.33 1.16 36.81
CA ARG A 162 52.60 0.51 36.42
C ARG A 162 53.82 1.43 36.42
N ARG A 163 53.63 2.76 36.27
CA ARG A 163 54.72 3.76 36.21
C ARG A 163 55.20 4.27 37.58
N LYS A 164 54.72 3.75 38.71
CA LYS A 164 55.27 4.14 40.03
C LYS A 164 56.75 3.71 40.11
N PRO A 165 57.71 4.63 40.30
CA PRO A 165 59.13 4.29 40.32
C PRO A 165 59.49 3.46 41.57
N LEU A 166 60.34 2.44 41.38
CA LEU A 166 60.99 1.71 42.46
C LEU A 166 61.85 2.69 43.27
N ARG A 167 61.68 2.67 44.61
CA ARG A 167 62.38 3.53 45.56
C ARG A 167 63.91 3.36 45.38
N PRO A 168 64.71 4.44 45.27
CA PRO A 168 66.16 4.30 45.12
C PRO A 168 66.80 3.68 46.38
N PRO A 169 67.90 2.91 46.23
CA PRO A 169 68.52 2.20 47.35
C PRO A 169 69.13 3.19 48.34
N SER A 170 68.89 2.95 49.63
CA SER A 170 69.50 3.66 50.74
C SER A 170 71.02 3.43 50.75
N MET A 171 71.81 4.50 50.70
CA MET A 171 73.27 4.39 50.86
C MET A 171 73.65 4.00 52.30
N PRO A 172 74.68 3.15 52.50
CA PRO A 172 75.13 2.76 53.82
C PRO A 172 75.94 3.87 54.49
N SER A 173 75.62 4.13 55.76
CA SER A 173 76.34 5.01 56.67
C SER A 173 77.68 4.39 57.08
N THR A 174 78.79 5.00 56.73
CA THR A 174 80.12 4.68 57.27
C THR A 174 80.27 5.26 58.67
N SER A 175 80.49 4.40 59.67
CA SER A 175 80.89 4.81 61.03
C SER A 175 82.41 4.62 61.17
N PRO A 176 83.16 5.56 61.78
CA PRO A 176 84.59 5.42 62.00
C PRO A 176 84.87 4.50 63.21
N ALA A 177 85.83 3.60 63.06
CA ALA A 177 86.36 2.76 64.13
C ALA A 177 87.35 3.55 65.00
N ARG A 178 87.33 3.29 66.31
CA ARG A 178 88.32 3.73 67.29
C ARG A 178 89.01 2.51 67.88
#